data_AF-A0A3R6QU30-F1
#
_entry.id   AF-A0A3R6QU30-F1
#
_cell.length_a   1.000
_cell.length_b   1.000
_cell.length_c   1.000
_cell.angle_alpha   90.00
_cell.angle_beta   90.00
_cell.angle_gamma   90.00
#
_symmetry.space_group_name_H-M   'P 1'
#
loop_
_entity.id
_entity.type
_entity.pdbx_description
1 polymer ?
#
loop_
_entity_poly.entity_id
_entity_poly.type
_entity_poly.pdbx_seq_one_letter_code
_entity_poly.pdbx_strand_id
1 'polypeptide(L)'
;MNTENVKDRNVHQGANVRRIRRYEGMKQETLANELGVNQQCISRLEQQPVIKKEYMDKIAAILKVTPEVIENMEEAPISVIFENNKFESGSNNNAIGCNNGEINDNRQIHPVEQILELTKQNASLYERMMANEKEKVALLEKLVNEKK
;
A
#
# COMPACT_ATOMS: atom_id res chain seq x y z
N MET A 1 -5.95 -23.32 -43.59
CA MET A 1 -7.05 -22.48 -43.07
C MET A 1 -6.51 -21.76 -41.86
N ASN A 2 -6.23 -20.47 -42.01
CA ASN A 2 -5.69 -19.62 -40.95
C ASN A 2 -6.88 -19.07 -40.16
N THR A 3 -7.06 -19.53 -38.93
CA THR A 3 -7.89 -18.81 -37.95
C THR A 3 -6.97 -17.91 -37.16
N GLU A 4 -6.67 -16.74 -37.72
CA GLU A 4 -6.14 -15.61 -36.96
C GLU A 4 -7.21 -15.19 -35.96
N ASN A 5 -7.09 -15.72 -34.75
CA ASN A 5 -7.91 -15.34 -33.61
C ASN A 5 -7.50 -13.91 -33.23
N VAL A 6 -8.26 -12.94 -33.74
CA VAL A 6 -8.19 -11.53 -33.36
C VAL A 6 -8.49 -11.46 -31.85
N LYS A 7 -7.46 -11.60 -31.02
CA LYS A 7 -7.52 -11.27 -29.60
C LYS A 7 -7.45 -9.76 -29.48
N ASP A 8 -8.61 -9.13 -29.63
CA ASP A 8 -8.85 -7.74 -29.24
C ASP A 8 -8.95 -7.66 -27.69
N ARG A 9 -7.93 -8.20 -27.01
CA ARG A 9 -7.77 -8.09 -25.57
C ARG A 9 -6.87 -6.89 -25.37
N ASN A 10 -7.44 -5.80 -24.86
CA ASN A 10 -6.69 -4.63 -24.41
C ASN A 10 -5.85 -5.00 -23.17
N VAL A 11 -4.84 -5.84 -23.35
CA VAL A 11 -3.93 -6.28 -22.31
C VAL A 11 -2.91 -5.16 -22.08
N HIS A 12 -2.82 -4.69 -20.84
CA HIS A 12 -1.84 -3.69 -20.48
C HIS A 12 -0.47 -4.34 -20.25
N GLN A 13 0.36 -4.34 -21.30
CA GLN A 13 1.69 -4.95 -21.28
C GLN A 13 2.60 -4.38 -20.18
N GLY A 14 2.57 -3.06 -19.94
CA GLY A 14 3.33 -2.43 -18.86
C GLY A 14 2.95 -2.91 -17.45
N ALA A 15 1.66 -3.10 -17.18
CA ALA A 15 1.16 -3.64 -15.91
C ALA A 15 1.62 -5.09 -15.72
N ASN A 16 1.64 -5.85 -16.82
CA ASN A 16 2.14 -7.22 -16.82
C ASN A 16 3.63 -7.31 -16.49
N VAL A 17 4.46 -6.44 -17.09
CA VAL A 17 5.89 -6.31 -16.73
C VAL A 17 6.06 -5.98 -15.26
N ARG A 18 5.31 -5.00 -14.72
CA ARG A 18 5.36 -4.64 -13.30
C ARG A 18 5.06 -5.83 -12.41
N ARG A 19 4.04 -6.62 -12.76
CA ARG A 19 3.60 -7.77 -11.98
C ARG A 19 4.64 -8.88 -11.96
N ILE A 20 5.16 -9.25 -13.13
CA ILE A 20 6.21 -10.28 -13.26
C ILE A 20 7.46 -9.83 -12.52
N ARG A 21 7.86 -8.56 -12.64
CA ARG A 21 8.99 -8.00 -11.88
C ARG A 21 8.82 -8.17 -10.38
N ARG A 22 7.61 -7.98 -9.84
CA ARG A 22 7.32 -8.19 -8.41
C ARG A 22 7.35 -9.66 -8.02
N TYR A 23 6.85 -10.56 -8.88
CA TYR A 23 6.94 -12.01 -8.64
C TYR A 23 8.40 -12.48 -8.59
N GLU A 24 9.26 -11.95 -9.45
CA GLU A 24 10.70 -12.21 -9.43
C GLU A 24 11.44 -11.47 -8.29
N GLY A 25 10.75 -10.68 -7.46
CA GLY A 25 11.35 -9.93 -6.35
C GLY A 25 12.33 -8.83 -6.78
N MET A 26 12.26 -8.38 -8.03
CA MET A 26 13.22 -7.44 -8.61
C MET A 26 12.78 -5.98 -8.39
N LYS A 27 13.71 -5.11 -7.96
CA LYS A 27 13.44 -3.66 -7.86
C LYS A 27 13.47 -3.00 -9.24
N GLN A 28 12.76 -1.86 -9.39
CA GLN A 28 12.81 -1.10 -10.65
C GLN A 28 14.24 -0.66 -11.02
N GLU A 29 15.05 -0.30 -10.02
CA GLU A 29 16.46 0.06 -10.21
C GLU A 29 17.28 -1.11 -10.77
N THR A 30 17.05 -2.33 -10.26
CA THR A 30 17.73 -3.53 -10.74
C THR A 30 17.37 -3.81 -12.20
N LEU A 31 16.08 -3.76 -12.56
CA LEU A 31 15.65 -3.94 -13.94
C LEU A 31 16.20 -2.84 -14.86
N ALA A 32 16.28 -1.60 -14.37
CA ALA A 32 16.84 -0.48 -15.10
C ALA A 32 18.34 -0.68 -15.39
N ASN A 33 19.10 -1.14 -14.39
CA ASN A 33 20.53 -1.43 -14.52
C ASN A 33 20.79 -2.54 -15.55
N GLU A 34 20.03 -3.64 -15.50
CA GLU A 34 20.15 -4.75 -16.46
C GLU A 34 19.78 -4.32 -17.89
N LEU A 35 18.79 -3.43 -18.03
CA LEU A 35 18.38 -2.90 -19.32
C LEU A 35 19.26 -1.73 -19.82
N GLY A 36 20.17 -1.22 -18.98
CA GLY A 36 21.05 -0.08 -19.28
C GLY A 36 20.30 1.26 -19.39
N VAL A 37 19.18 1.42 -18.70
CA VAL A 37 18.34 2.63 -18.71
C VAL A 37 18.21 3.24 -17.32
N ASN A 38 17.67 4.45 -17.23
CA ASN A 38 17.32 5.04 -15.94
C ASN A 38 16.03 4.41 -15.35
N GLN A 39 15.91 4.37 -14.02
CA GLN A 39 14.72 3.92 -13.30
C GLN A 39 13.43 4.60 -13.79
N GLN A 40 13.50 5.89 -14.11
CA GLN A 40 12.37 6.66 -14.66
C GLN A 40 11.86 6.10 -16.00
N CYS A 41 12.76 5.55 -16.84
CA CYS A 41 12.38 4.90 -18.09
C CYS A 41 11.60 3.62 -17.82
N ILE A 42 12.01 2.81 -16.85
CA ILE A 42 11.27 1.60 -16.43
C ILE A 42 9.88 1.97 -15.91
N SER A 43 9.78 2.99 -15.06
CA SER A 43 8.48 3.47 -14.57
C SER A 43 7.54 3.86 -15.71
N ARG A 44 8.06 4.58 -16.71
CA ARG A 44 7.30 4.95 -17.91
C ARG A 44 6.90 3.74 -18.75
N LEU A 45 7.79 2.76 -18.93
CA LEU A 45 7.49 1.53 -19.66
C LEU A 45 6.39 0.71 -18.96
N GLU A 46 6.41 0.61 -17.64
CA GLU A 46 5.36 -0.08 -16.87
C GLU A 46 4.00 0.63 -16.91
N GLN A 47 3.96 1.92 -17.23
CA GLN A 47 2.72 2.70 -17.41
C GLN A 47 2.18 2.65 -18.85
N GLN A 48 2.96 2.12 -19.80
CA GLN A 48 2.53 2.05 -21.19
C GLN A 48 1.66 0.81 -21.45
N PRO A 49 0.52 0.97 -22.14
CA PRO A 49 -0.34 -0.17 -22.48
C PRO A 49 0.34 -1.11 -23.47
N VAL A 50 1.14 -0.56 -24.39
CA VAL A 50 1.91 -1.29 -25.39
C VAL A 50 3.37 -0.89 -25.30
N ILE A 51 4.25 -1.89 -25.19
CA ILE A 51 5.71 -1.73 -25.15
C ILE A 51 6.27 -2.07 -26.54
N LYS A 52 7.31 -1.35 -26.96
CA LYS A 52 7.98 -1.66 -28.24
C LYS A 52 8.65 -3.03 -28.15
N LYS A 53 8.57 -3.81 -29.23
CA LYS A 53 9.11 -5.18 -29.30
C LYS A 53 10.58 -5.30 -28.86
N GLU A 54 11.41 -4.33 -29.25
CA GLU A 54 12.83 -4.27 -28.83
C GLU A 54 13.05 -4.24 -27.31
N TYR A 55 12.15 -3.59 -26.57
CA TYR A 55 12.18 -3.57 -25.11
C TYR A 55 11.50 -4.81 -24.54
N MET A 56 10.44 -5.29 -25.18
CA MET A 56 9.72 -6.51 -24.76
C MET A 56 10.66 -7.71 -24.68
N ASP A 57 11.42 -7.97 -25.74
CA ASP A 57 12.31 -9.14 -25.83
C ASP A 57 13.42 -9.07 -24.76
N LYS A 58 13.97 -7.88 -24.52
CA LYS A 58 15.00 -7.65 -23.50
C LYS A 58 14.45 -7.82 -22.09
N ILE A 59 13.28 -7.24 -21.81
CA ILE A 59 12.62 -7.35 -20.51
C ILE A 59 12.23 -8.80 -20.23
N ALA A 60 11.69 -9.50 -21.23
CA ALA A 60 11.35 -10.92 -21.13
C ALA A 60 12.58 -11.78 -20.81
N ALA A 61 13.72 -11.53 -21.48
CA ALA A 61 14.98 -12.21 -21.20
C ALA A 61 15.49 -11.97 -19.77
N ILE A 62 15.45 -10.72 -19.28
CA ILE A 62 15.88 -10.37 -17.92
C ILE A 62 14.95 -11.01 -16.86
N LEU A 63 13.65 -10.98 -17.10
CA LEU A 63 12.63 -11.55 -16.21
C LEU A 63 12.47 -13.07 -16.37
N LYS A 64 13.26 -13.72 -17.23
CA LYS A 64 13.24 -15.18 -17.49
C LYS A 64 11.85 -15.71 -17.90
N VAL A 65 11.10 -14.91 -18.66
CA VAL A 65 9.78 -15.26 -19.19
C VAL A 65 9.78 -15.17 -20.71
N THR A 66 8.79 -15.77 -21.37
CA THR A 66 8.60 -15.57 -22.82
C THR A 66 7.87 -14.24 -23.07
N PRO A 67 8.13 -13.55 -24.20
CA PRO A 67 7.40 -12.33 -24.57
C PRO A 67 5.87 -12.56 -24.62
N GLU A 68 5.47 -13.76 -25.08
CA GLU A 68 4.06 -14.16 -25.16
C GLU A 68 3.34 -14.13 -23.79
N VAL A 69 4.04 -14.40 -22.69
CA VAL A 69 3.47 -14.34 -21.34
C VAL A 69 3.13 -12.89 -20.99
N ILE A 70 4.00 -11.95 -21.32
CA ILE A 70 3.77 -10.52 -21.05
C ILE A 70 2.61 -10.00 -21.92
N GLU A 71 2.49 -10.49 -23.16
CA GLU A 71 1.45 -10.09 -24.11
C GLU A 71 0.07 -10.72 -23.83
N ASN A 72 0.02 -11.96 -23.32
CA ASN A 72 -1.23 -12.70 -23.13
C ASN A 72 -1.73 -12.76 -21.68
N MET A 73 -0.97 -12.28 -20.70
CA MET A 73 -1.38 -12.32 -19.30
C MET A 73 -2.60 -11.41 -19.07
N GLU A 74 -3.71 -12.02 -18.66
CA GLU A 74 -4.95 -11.31 -18.33
C GLU A 74 -4.84 -10.57 -17.00
N GLU A 75 -5.47 -9.40 -16.90
CA GLU A 75 -5.56 -8.66 -15.65
C GLU A 75 -6.39 -9.47 -14.64
N ALA A 76 -5.71 -10.12 -13.68
CA ALA A 76 -6.40 -10.54 -12.47
C ALA A 76 -6.97 -9.29 -11.75
N PRO A 77 -8.12 -9.38 -11.05
CA PRO A 77 -8.76 -8.25 -10.41
C PRO A 77 -7.75 -7.41 -9.62
N ILE A 78 -7.78 -6.10 -9.87
CA ILE A 78 -6.82 -5.09 -9.43
C ILE A 78 -6.48 -5.28 -7.95
N SER A 79 -5.36 -5.95 -7.66
CA SER A 79 -4.76 -5.87 -6.34
C SER A 79 -4.11 -4.49 -6.25
N VAL A 80 -4.81 -3.53 -5.65
CA VAL A 80 -4.25 -2.21 -5.35
C VAL A 80 -3.16 -2.40 -4.29
N ILE A 81 -1.91 -2.44 -4.72
CA ILE A 81 -0.76 -2.47 -3.81
C ILE A 81 -0.36 -1.02 -3.59
N PHE A 82 -0.78 -0.46 -2.46
CA PHE A 82 -0.36 0.86 -2.01
C PHE A 82 1.11 0.81 -1.57
N GLU A 83 2.03 1.20 -2.44
CA GLU A 83 3.45 1.37 -2.11
C GLU A 83 3.71 2.75 -1.50
N ASN A 84 2.99 3.11 -0.44
CA ASN A 84 3.25 4.35 0.31
C ASN A 84 4.32 4.09 1.39
N ASN A 85 5.58 3.94 0.98
CA ASN A 85 6.74 3.90 1.88
C ASN A 85 7.19 5.31 2.32
N LYS A 86 6.27 6.13 2.81
CA LYS A 86 6.62 7.38 3.52
C LYS A 86 5.46 7.79 4.43
N PHE A 87 5.52 7.33 5.67
CA PHE A 87 4.78 7.92 6.78
C PHE A 87 5.51 9.20 7.20
N GLU A 88 5.41 10.24 6.37
CA GLU A 88 5.96 11.55 6.70
C GLU A 88 4.77 12.46 7.05
N SER A 89 4.71 12.89 8.31
CA SER A 89 3.71 13.86 8.79
C SER A 89 3.76 15.11 7.92
N GLY A 90 2.73 15.33 7.10
CA GLY A 90 2.60 16.49 6.23
C GLY A 90 2.48 16.20 4.74
N SER A 91 2.43 14.94 4.30
CA SER A 91 2.13 14.62 2.91
C SER A 91 0.63 14.84 2.61
N ASN A 92 0.31 16.00 2.06
CA ASN A 92 -0.95 16.24 1.36
C ASN A 92 -0.99 15.36 0.10
N ASN A 93 -1.31 14.08 0.29
CA ASN A 93 -1.74 13.23 -0.82
C ASN A 93 -3.14 13.71 -1.21
N ASN A 94 -3.18 14.76 -2.03
CA ASN A 94 -4.31 15.07 -2.88
C ASN A 94 -4.73 13.77 -3.55
N ALA A 95 -5.87 13.24 -3.09
CA ALA A 95 -6.63 12.26 -3.82
C ALA A 95 -6.87 12.87 -5.21
N ILE A 96 -6.14 12.37 -6.22
CA ILE A 96 -6.62 12.46 -7.60
C ILE A 96 -7.78 11.46 -7.68
N GLY A 97 -8.91 11.88 -7.10
CA GLY A 97 -10.23 11.34 -7.35
C GLY A 97 -10.83 12.19 -8.44
N CYS A 98 -10.63 11.80 -9.70
CA CYS A 98 -11.61 12.15 -10.71
C CYS A 98 -12.92 11.50 -10.27
N ASN A 99 -13.87 12.29 -9.75
CA ASN A 99 -15.31 12.17 -9.97
C ASN A 99 -16.04 13.24 -9.13
N ASN A 100 -16.56 14.24 -9.84
CA ASN A 100 -17.83 14.93 -9.64
C ASN A 100 -18.30 15.20 -8.20
N GLY A 101 -18.16 16.46 -7.77
CA GLY A 101 -19.30 17.21 -7.24
C GLY A 101 -19.88 16.86 -5.86
N GLU A 102 -19.28 15.96 -5.09
CA GLU A 102 -19.73 15.69 -3.71
C GLU A 102 -18.59 15.93 -2.72
N ILE A 103 -18.80 16.94 -1.85
CA ILE A 103 -17.96 17.22 -0.69
C ILE A 103 -18.14 16.06 0.27
N ASN A 104 -17.39 14.99 0.03
CA ASN A 104 -17.23 13.92 1.00
C ASN A 104 -16.41 14.50 2.14
N ASP A 105 -17.05 14.65 3.31
CA ASP A 105 -16.41 14.89 4.62
C ASP A 105 -15.57 13.65 4.98
N ASN A 106 -14.53 13.41 4.18
CA ASN A 106 -13.53 12.39 4.37
C ASN A 106 -12.66 12.83 5.53
N ARG A 107 -13.20 12.71 6.75
CA ARG A 107 -12.41 12.64 7.97
C ARG A 107 -11.44 11.49 7.76
N GLN A 108 -10.21 11.79 7.35
CA GLN A 108 -9.12 10.83 7.29
C GLN A 108 -8.89 10.37 8.72
N ILE A 109 -9.54 9.27 9.10
CA ILE A 109 -9.34 8.68 10.42
C ILE A 109 -7.96 8.04 10.41
N HIS A 110 -6.95 8.79 10.86
CA HIS A 110 -5.59 8.27 10.93
C HIS A 110 -5.51 7.27 12.09
N PRO A 111 -5.14 6.00 11.86
CA PRO A 111 -5.12 4.98 12.90
C PRO A 111 -4.17 5.33 14.06
N VAL A 112 -3.12 6.10 13.78
CA VAL A 112 -2.17 6.62 14.79
C VAL A 112 -2.86 7.61 15.74
N GLU A 113 -3.74 8.46 15.23
CA GLU A 113 -4.46 9.45 16.05
C GLU A 113 -5.45 8.75 16.99
N GLN A 114 -6.14 7.71 16.50
CA GLN A 114 -7.00 6.87 17.34
C GLN A 114 -6.20 6.16 18.45
N ILE A 115 -5.02 5.63 18.13
CA ILE A 115 -4.15 4.98 19.14
C ILE A 115 -3.69 6.01 20.18
N LEU A 116 -3.33 7.22 19.76
CA LEU A 116 -2.94 8.29 20.68
C LEU A 116 -4.11 8.71 21.59
N GLU A 117 -5.32 8.76 21.07
CA GLU A 117 -6.51 9.06 21.87
C GLU A 117 -6.83 7.95 22.88
N LEU A 118 -6.78 6.68 22.45
CA LEU A 118 -6.97 5.53 23.34
C LEU A 118 -5.92 5.48 24.46
N THR A 119 -4.66 5.82 24.16
CA THR A 119 -3.60 5.86 25.19
C THR A 119 -3.83 6.96 26.22
N LYS A 120 -4.31 8.15 25.80
CA LYS A 120 -4.69 9.21 26.75
C LYS A 120 -5.86 8.79 27.65
N GLN A 121 -6.88 8.16 27.06
CA GLN A 121 -8.04 7.66 27.82
C GLN A 121 -7.63 6.58 28.83
N ASN A 122 -6.75 5.66 28.43
CA ASN A 122 -6.20 4.66 29.34
C ASN A 122 -5.43 5.29 30.49
N ALA A 123 -4.56 6.28 30.22
CA ALA A 123 -3.82 6.98 31.28
C ALA A 123 -4.76 7.64 32.30
N SER A 124 -5.79 8.35 31.82
CA SER A 124 -6.79 8.97 32.71
C SER A 124 -7.58 7.95 33.53
N LEU A 125 -7.89 6.79 32.94
CA LEU A 125 -8.56 5.70 33.66
C LEU A 125 -7.68 5.14 34.77
N TYR A 126 -6.38 4.92 34.50
CA TYR A 126 -5.42 4.44 35.51
C TYR A 126 -5.26 5.44 36.67
N GLU A 127 -5.21 6.74 36.39
CA GLU A 127 -5.18 7.77 37.44
C GLU A 127 -6.41 7.72 38.35
N ARG A 128 -7.61 7.58 37.77
CA ARG A 128 -8.86 7.44 38.54
C ARG A 128 -8.89 6.14 39.35
N MET A 129 -8.37 5.05 38.80
CA MET A 129 -8.30 3.78 39.50
C MET A 129 -7.37 3.87 40.72
N MET A 130 -6.20 4.48 40.57
CA MET A 130 -5.28 4.72 41.69
C MET A 130 -5.89 5.62 42.77
N ALA A 131 -6.67 6.64 42.38
CA ALA A 131 -7.38 7.47 43.35
C ALA A 131 -8.42 6.66 44.13
N ASN A 132 -9.24 5.86 43.45
CA ASN A 132 -10.21 4.97 44.08
C ASN A 132 -9.56 3.93 45.00
N GLU A 133 -8.41 3.37 44.62
CA GLU A 133 -7.66 2.46 45.49
C GLU A 133 -7.19 3.16 46.76
N LYS A 134 -6.63 4.36 46.65
CA LYS A 134 -6.21 5.16 47.82
C LYS A 134 -7.39 5.49 48.74
N GLU A 135 -8.54 5.86 48.19
CA GLU A 135 -9.74 6.13 48.99
C GLU A 135 -10.25 4.87 49.71
N LYS A 136 -10.27 3.72 49.03
CA LYS A 136 -10.65 2.45 49.64
C LYS A 136 -9.69 2.04 50.75
N VAL A 137 -8.37 2.19 50.53
CA VAL A 137 -7.36 1.91 51.56
C VAL A 137 -7.56 2.82 52.77
N ALA A 138 -7.76 4.12 52.57
CA ALA A 138 -8.02 5.06 53.66
C ALA A 138 -9.30 4.73 54.45
N LEU A 139 -10.36 4.27 53.76
CA LEU A 139 -11.60 3.82 54.41
C LEU A 139 -11.36 2.54 55.24
N LEU A 140 -10.60 1.58 54.68
CA LEU A 140 -10.24 0.34 55.38
C LEU A 140 -9.37 0.63 56.61
N GLU A 141 -8.41 1.54 56.52
CA GLU A 141 -7.58 1.97 57.66
C GLU A 141 -8.44 2.58 58.78
N LYS A 142 -9.43 3.41 58.45
CA LYS A 142 -10.38 3.95 59.44
C LYS A 142 -11.19 2.85 60.12
N LEU A 143 -11.75 1.92 59.36
CA LEU A 143 -12.52 0.80 59.91
C LEU A 143 -11.69 -0.13 60.80
N VAL A 144 -10.40 -0.32 60.49
CA VAL A 144 -9.48 -1.11 61.32
C VAL A 144 -9.12 -0.36 62.59
N ASN A 145 -8.94 0.96 62.54
CA ASN A 145 -8.65 1.78 63.71
C ASN A 145 -9.86 1.94 64.65
N GLU A 146 -11.08 1.98 64.12
CA GLU A 146 -12.32 2.04 64.92
C GLU A 146 -12.65 0.70 65.62
N LYS A 147 -12.04 -0.41 65.19
CA LYS A 147 -12.21 -1.75 65.78
C LYS A 147 -11.13 -2.10 66.81
N LYS A 148 -10.18 -1.22 67.07
CA LYS A 148 -9.19 -1.33 68.16
C LYS A 148 -9.66 -0.54 69.36
#